data_AF-A0A453H7C3-F1
#
_entry.id   AF-A0A453H7C3-F1
#
_cell.length_a   1.000
_cell.length_b   1.000
_cell.length_c   1.000
_cell.angle_alpha   90.00
_cell.angle_beta   90.00
_cell.angle_gamma   90.00
#
_symmetry.space_group_name_H-M   'P 1'
#
loop_
_entity.id
_entity.type
_entity.pdbx_description
1 polymer ?
#
loop_
_entity_poly.entity_id
_entity_poly.type
_entity_poly.pdbx_seq_one_letter_code
_entity_poly.pdbx_strand_id
1 'polypeptide(L)'
;MKDVIKQVEASNGKVILFIDEMHMLLGAGRSRRSAMGAANMLKPALARGRIRCVGATTFDEYRKYVEKDAALERRFQKVQVEEPSMHTTIEILQGLKKRHEKYHGLEIQDAALVAAAQLAGRYITGRQFPDKAIDLIDEACATANKKMRQINRQKEEMKTTKSSSANAMKEAIITPDHVAQVVSRWTGIPVTVLNQEEKDKLICLADRLHERVVGQDEAVNLVAEAVLRSRAGLDHPGQPIGSFLFLGSTGVGKTELAKALAEQLFDSEKMLVRFDMSEYVGSSSVLRLVGAPPRWWTTDRES
;
A
#
# COMPACT_ATOMS: atom_id res chain seq x y z
N MET A 1 2.05 5.79 36.05
CA MET A 1 3.05 4.74 35.71
C MET A 1 3.66 4.06 36.93
N LYS A 2 4.16 4.76 37.97
CA LYS A 2 4.72 4.08 39.17
C LYS A 2 3.71 3.13 39.81
N ASP A 3 2.45 3.55 39.88
CA ASP A 3 1.37 2.75 40.47
C ASP A 3 1.02 1.54 39.62
N VAL A 4 1.07 1.68 38.29
CA VAL A 4 0.86 0.57 37.34
C VAL A 4 1.94 -0.50 37.52
N ILE A 5 3.22 -0.12 37.64
CA ILE A 5 4.31 -1.08 37.86
C ILE A 5 4.12 -1.80 39.19
N LYS A 6 3.82 -1.07 40.27
CA LYS A 6 3.57 -1.69 41.59
C LYS A 6 2.36 -2.62 41.57
N GLN A 7 1.28 -2.26 40.88
CA GLN A 7 0.11 -3.13 40.72
C GLN A 7 0.43 -4.39 39.94
N VAL A 8 1.23 -4.29 38.87
CA VAL A 8 1.64 -5.44 38.07
C VAL A 8 2.58 -6.35 38.87
N GLU A 9 3.53 -5.79 39.62
CA GLU A 9 4.38 -6.58 40.53
C GLU A 9 3.57 -7.24 41.65
N ALA A 10 2.62 -6.52 42.26
CA ALA A 10 1.73 -7.04 43.29
C ALA A 10 0.75 -8.09 42.76
N SER A 11 0.49 -8.12 41.45
CA SER A 11 -0.41 -9.10 40.83
C SER A 11 0.15 -10.53 40.80
N ASN A 12 1.41 -10.73 41.19
CA ASN A 12 2.09 -12.02 41.25
C ASN A 12 1.95 -12.84 39.95
N GLY A 13 2.12 -12.17 38.80
CA GLY A 13 2.10 -12.80 37.47
C GLY A 13 0.71 -12.96 36.84
N LYS A 14 -0.36 -12.48 37.48
CA LYS A 14 -1.74 -12.52 36.93
C LYS A 14 -2.01 -11.44 35.87
N VAL A 15 -1.13 -10.45 35.74
CA VAL A 15 -1.24 -9.38 34.74
C VAL A 15 -0.11 -9.52 33.72
N ILE A 16 -0.46 -9.39 32.43
CA ILE A 16 0.48 -9.28 31.32
C ILE A 16 0.47 -7.83 30.85
N LEU A 17 1.64 -7.20 30.83
CA LEU A 17 1.82 -5.86 30.28
C LEU A 17 2.15 -5.95 28.78
N PHE A 18 1.37 -5.31 27.92
CA PHE A 18 1.75 -5.12 26.52
C PHE A 18 2.46 -3.77 26.37
N ILE A 19 3.64 -3.78 25.74
CA ILE A 19 4.43 -2.58 25.44
C ILE A 19 4.58 -2.50 23.94
N ASP A 20 3.78 -1.64 23.32
CA ASP A 20 3.97 -1.29 21.92
C ASP A 20 5.21 -0.41 21.75
N GLU A 21 5.85 -0.48 20.59
CA GLU A 21 7.08 0.26 20.26
C GLU A 21 8.13 0.22 21.40
N MET A 22 8.45 -0.97 21.90
CA MET A 22 9.30 -1.16 23.08
C MET A 22 10.67 -0.47 22.97
N HIS A 23 11.19 -0.31 21.75
CA HIS A 23 12.43 0.41 21.49
C HIS A 23 12.39 1.88 21.94
N MET A 24 11.22 2.51 22.03
CA MET A 24 11.07 3.89 22.52
C MET A 24 11.48 4.03 23.99
N LEU A 25 11.28 2.97 24.79
CA LEU A 25 11.78 2.91 26.16
C LEU A 25 13.31 2.89 26.23
N LEU A 26 14.00 2.55 25.14
CA LEU A 26 15.46 2.40 25.07
C LEU A 26 16.13 3.55 24.32
N GLY A 27 15.50 4.07 23.27
CA GLY A 27 15.95 5.22 22.50
C GLY A 27 15.91 6.53 23.29
N ALA A 28 15.02 6.61 24.29
CA ALA A 28 14.87 7.73 25.22
C ALA A 28 16.16 8.17 25.94
N GLY A 29 17.17 7.29 26.03
CA GLY A 29 18.45 7.61 26.66
C GLY A 29 19.38 8.54 25.88
N ARG A 30 19.11 8.81 24.59
CA ARG A 30 20.01 9.60 23.72
C ARG A 30 19.58 11.05 23.49
N SER A 31 18.31 11.41 23.67
CA SER A 31 17.83 12.79 23.53
C SER A 31 17.46 13.38 24.89
N ARG A 32 18.20 14.42 25.30
CA ARG A 32 18.17 15.09 26.62
C ARG A 32 16.84 15.69 27.07
N ARG A 33 15.73 15.60 26.29
CA ARG A 33 14.59 16.52 26.47
C ARG A 33 13.18 15.95 26.59
N SER A 34 12.89 14.65 26.58
CA SER A 34 11.47 14.26 26.81
C SER A 34 11.06 12.85 27.29
N ALA A 35 11.95 11.90 27.59
CA ALA A 35 11.50 10.54 27.96
C ALA A 35 12.17 9.94 29.21
N MET A 36 12.67 10.78 30.12
CA MET A 36 13.44 10.33 31.29
C MET A 36 12.64 9.63 32.40
N GLY A 37 11.30 9.65 32.37
CA GLY A 37 10.48 9.10 33.46
C GLY A 37 10.18 7.59 33.31
N ALA A 38 9.57 7.21 32.19
CA ALA A 38 9.04 5.86 32.00
C ALA A 38 10.14 4.79 31.85
N ALA A 39 11.14 5.09 31.01
CA ALA A 39 12.26 4.20 30.71
C ALA A 39 13.07 3.84 31.96
N ASN A 40 13.45 4.84 32.75
CA ASN A 40 14.25 4.66 33.97
C ASN A 40 13.51 3.85 35.06
N MET A 41 12.18 3.81 35.00
CA MET A 41 11.36 3.05 35.95
C MET A 41 11.05 1.63 35.47
N LEU A 42 10.76 1.45 34.18
CA LEU A 42 10.40 0.14 33.60
C LEU A 42 11.63 -0.74 33.39
N LYS A 43 12.74 -0.15 32.92
CA LYS A 43 13.95 -0.89 32.55
C LYS A 43 14.48 -1.78 33.69
N PRO A 44 14.59 -1.31 34.95
CA PRO A 44 15.03 -2.17 36.04
C PRO A 44 14.07 -3.33 36.34
N ALA A 45 12.75 -3.12 36.22
CA ALA A 45 11.76 -4.16 36.50
C ALA A 45 11.73 -5.23 35.40
N LEU A 46 11.88 -4.82 34.13
CA LEU A 46 12.01 -5.69 32.97
C LEU A 46 13.31 -6.50 33.01
N ALA A 47 14.45 -5.84 33.26
CA ALA A 47 15.76 -6.49 33.34
C ALA A 47 15.88 -7.51 34.49
N ARG A 48 15.05 -7.37 35.54
CA ARG A 48 14.99 -8.32 36.66
C ARG A 48 13.93 -9.41 36.46
N GLY A 49 13.09 -9.33 35.43
CA GLY A 49 12.02 -10.30 35.19
C GLY A 49 10.88 -10.24 36.23
N ARG A 50 10.69 -9.08 36.90
CA ARG A 50 9.60 -8.90 37.88
C ARG A 50 8.23 -8.68 37.26
N ILE A 51 8.21 -8.36 35.97
CA ILE A 51 6.99 -8.04 35.22
C ILE A 51 6.87 -9.02 34.07
N ARG A 52 5.69 -9.63 33.94
CA ARG A 52 5.32 -10.41 32.75
C ARG A 52 4.87 -9.43 31.68
N CYS A 53 5.57 -9.40 30.55
CA CYS A 53 5.24 -8.49 29.47
C CYS A 53 5.46 -9.09 28.09
N VAL A 54 4.77 -8.51 27.11
CA VAL A 54 4.98 -8.73 25.68
C VAL A 54 5.37 -7.38 25.09
N GLY A 55 6.56 -7.31 24.50
CA GLY A 55 7.05 -6.11 23.82
C GLY A 55 6.97 -6.30 22.30
N ALA A 56 6.49 -5.30 21.59
CA ALA A 56 6.51 -5.24 20.13
C ALA A 56 7.54 -4.21 19.65
N THR A 57 8.27 -4.52 18.59
CA THR A 57 9.23 -3.62 17.95
C THR A 57 9.57 -4.13 16.55
N THR A 58 10.07 -3.27 15.66
CA THR A 58 10.61 -3.73 14.38
C THR A 58 12.00 -4.35 14.54
N PHE A 59 12.42 -5.14 13.55
CA PHE A 59 13.74 -5.79 13.54
C PHE A 59 14.90 -4.78 13.54
N ASP A 60 14.77 -3.70 12.78
CA ASP A 60 15.79 -2.65 12.71
C ASP A 60 15.95 -1.92 14.05
N GLU A 61 14.84 -1.61 14.72
CA GLU A 61 14.85 -1.01 16.04
C GLU A 61 15.36 -1.96 17.11
N TYR A 62 15.02 -3.26 17.00
CA TYR A 62 15.56 -4.28 17.88
C TYR A 62 17.09 -4.30 17.83
N ARG A 63 17.68 -4.38 16.63
CA ARG A 63 19.14 -4.34 16.44
C ARG A 63 19.76 -3.03 16.93
N LYS A 64 19.06 -1.92 16.70
CA LYS A 64 19.57 -0.58 17.04
C LYS A 64 19.57 -0.32 18.55
N TYR A 65 18.55 -0.79 19.27
CA TYR A 65 18.28 -0.39 20.65
C TYR A 65 18.23 -1.53 21.67
N VAL A 66 17.60 -2.67 21.35
CA VAL A 66 17.38 -3.77 22.31
C VAL A 66 18.59 -4.70 22.38
N GLU A 67 19.13 -5.09 21.22
CA GLU A 67 20.28 -6.00 21.11
C GLU A 67 21.55 -5.42 21.75
N LYS A 68 21.67 -4.09 21.81
CA LYS A 68 22.79 -3.40 22.47
C LYS A 68 22.69 -3.40 24.00
N ASP A 69 21.54 -3.80 24.56
CA ASP A 69 21.32 -3.87 26.00
C ASP A 69 21.30 -5.32 26.49
N ALA A 70 22.46 -5.79 26.97
CA ALA A 70 22.64 -7.16 27.42
C ALA A 70 21.72 -7.59 28.58
N ALA A 71 21.16 -6.65 29.35
CA ALA A 71 20.25 -6.99 30.44
C ALA A 71 18.84 -7.29 29.93
N LEU A 72 18.39 -6.59 28.89
CA LEU A 72 17.09 -6.82 28.27
C LEU A 72 17.14 -7.96 27.27
N GLU A 73 18.22 -8.06 26.48
CA GLU A 73 18.38 -9.15 25.51
C GLU A 73 18.27 -10.52 26.18
N ARG A 74 18.85 -10.68 27.38
CA ARG A 74 18.79 -11.94 28.15
C ARG A 74 17.42 -12.22 28.79
N ARG A 75 16.53 -11.23 28.87
CA ARG A 75 15.23 -11.35 29.56
C ARG A 75 14.07 -11.57 28.60
N PHE A 76 14.19 -11.07 27.37
CA PHE A 76 13.18 -11.29 26.34
C PHE A 76 13.53 -12.51 25.50
N GLN A 77 12.58 -13.42 25.36
CA GLN A 77 12.65 -14.44 24.32
C GLN A 77 12.34 -13.77 22.97
N LYS A 78 13.24 -13.90 22.01
CA LYS A 78 13.02 -13.40 20.65
C LYS A 78 11.97 -14.30 19.97
N VAL A 79 10.80 -13.72 19.67
CA VAL A 79 9.74 -14.38 18.91
C VAL A 79 9.56 -13.58 17.63
N GLN A 80 9.92 -14.19 16.50
CA GLN A 80 9.78 -13.57 15.19
C GLN A 80 8.36 -13.78 14.68
N VAL A 81 7.69 -12.70 14.31
CA VAL A 81 6.36 -12.71 13.70
C VAL A 81 6.54 -12.31 12.25
N GLU A 82 6.29 -13.26 11.35
CA GLU A 82 6.43 -13.05 9.91
C GLU A 82 5.20 -12.36 9.31
N GLU A 83 5.44 -11.64 8.21
CA GLU A 83 4.37 -11.14 7.37
C GLU A 83 3.57 -12.32 6.79
N PRO A 84 2.23 -12.34 6.90
CA PRO A 84 1.43 -13.43 6.37
C PRO A 84 1.46 -13.46 4.84
N SER A 85 1.29 -14.68 4.29
CA SER A 85 1.12 -14.85 2.85
C SER A 85 -0.14 -14.12 2.34
N MET A 86 -0.22 -13.87 1.03
CA MET A 86 -1.42 -13.31 0.41
C MET A 86 -2.66 -14.17 0.70
N HIS A 87 -2.54 -15.50 0.63
CA HIS A 87 -3.62 -16.43 0.95
C HIS A 87 -4.08 -16.28 2.40
N THR A 88 -3.14 -16.33 3.34
CA THR A 88 -3.42 -16.16 4.78
C THR A 88 -4.03 -14.79 5.07
N THR A 89 -3.64 -13.75 4.35
CA THR A 89 -4.24 -12.42 4.45
C THR A 89 -5.71 -12.44 4.04
N ILE A 90 -6.07 -13.17 2.97
CA ILE A 90 -7.47 -13.32 2.57
C ILE A 90 -8.28 -14.00 3.67
N GLU A 91 -7.75 -15.03 4.31
CA GLU A 91 -8.42 -15.70 5.45
C GLU A 91 -8.60 -14.77 6.65
N ILE A 92 -7.58 -13.95 6.95
CA ILE A 92 -7.67 -12.91 8.00
C ILE A 92 -8.79 -11.92 7.65
N LEU A 93 -8.83 -11.43 6.41
CA LEU A 93 -9.87 -10.52 5.94
C LEU A 93 -11.27 -11.16 6.03
N GLN A 94 -11.42 -12.43 5.67
CA GLN A 94 -12.67 -13.18 5.81
C GLN A 94 -13.10 -13.27 7.27
N GLY A 95 -12.17 -13.51 8.19
CA GLY A 95 -12.42 -13.50 9.64
C GLY A 95 -12.86 -12.13 10.17
N LEU A 96 -12.35 -11.05 9.58
CA LEU A 96 -12.68 -9.67 9.95
C LEU A 96 -13.96 -9.14 9.26
N LYS A 97 -14.38 -9.76 8.15
CA LYS A 97 -15.50 -9.34 7.29
C LYS A 97 -16.73 -8.88 8.07
N LYS A 98 -17.33 -9.77 8.87
CA LYS A 98 -18.57 -9.49 9.64
C LYS A 98 -18.43 -8.29 10.58
N ARG A 99 -17.25 -8.06 11.14
CA ARG A 99 -16.98 -6.93 12.04
C ARG A 99 -16.96 -5.62 11.26
N HIS A 100 -16.30 -5.57 10.10
CA HIS A 100 -16.30 -4.38 9.24
C HIS A 100 -17.66 -4.10 8.64
N GLU A 101 -18.38 -5.13 8.18
CA GLU A 101 -19.76 -5.02 7.68
C GLU A 101 -20.68 -4.38 8.72
N LYS A 102 -20.64 -4.89 9.96
CA LYS A 102 -21.42 -4.34 11.07
C LYS A 102 -21.01 -2.91 11.42
N TYR A 103 -19.71 -2.61 11.43
CA TYR A 103 -19.21 -1.28 11.78
C TYR A 103 -19.60 -0.22 10.75
N HIS A 104 -19.51 -0.54 9.45
CA HIS A 104 -19.83 0.38 8.37
C HIS A 104 -21.31 0.36 7.94
N GLY A 105 -22.06 -0.68 8.31
CA GLY A 105 -23.44 -0.89 7.88
C GLY A 105 -23.57 -1.24 6.40
N LEU A 106 -22.58 -1.98 5.86
CA LEU A 106 -22.45 -2.34 4.46
C LEU A 106 -22.16 -3.85 4.34
N GLU A 107 -22.42 -4.45 3.18
CA GLU A 107 -21.98 -5.82 2.89
C GLU A 107 -20.67 -5.80 2.10
N ILE A 108 -19.81 -6.81 2.27
CA ILE A 108 -18.54 -6.91 1.55
C ILE A 108 -18.55 -8.19 0.70
N GLN A 109 -18.32 -8.07 -0.60
CA GLN A 109 -18.15 -9.25 -1.45
C GLN A 109 -16.81 -9.95 -1.15
N ASP A 110 -16.80 -11.28 -1.21
CA ASP A 110 -15.56 -12.04 -1.02
C ASP A 110 -14.53 -11.72 -2.12
N ALA A 111 -15.00 -11.44 -3.33
CA ALA A 111 -14.15 -10.94 -4.41
C ALA A 111 -13.44 -9.63 -4.06
N ALA A 112 -14.06 -8.76 -3.25
CA ALA A 112 -13.42 -7.52 -2.80
C ALA A 112 -12.28 -7.80 -1.81
N LEU A 113 -12.39 -8.83 -0.97
CA LEU A 113 -11.32 -9.24 -0.05
C LEU A 113 -10.12 -9.79 -0.83
N VAL A 114 -10.38 -10.62 -1.84
CA VAL A 114 -9.34 -11.13 -2.75
C VAL A 114 -8.66 -9.99 -3.49
N ALA A 115 -9.45 -9.06 -4.05
CA ALA A 115 -8.92 -7.88 -4.73
C ALA A 115 -8.08 -7.01 -3.79
N ALA A 116 -8.48 -6.81 -2.54
CA ALA A 116 -7.71 -6.04 -1.56
C ALA A 116 -6.35 -6.67 -1.30
N ALA A 117 -6.28 -7.99 -1.11
CA ALA A 117 -5.01 -8.68 -0.92
C ALA A 117 -4.11 -8.60 -2.17
N GLN A 118 -4.65 -8.88 -3.36
CA GLN A 118 -3.90 -8.85 -4.61
C GLN A 118 -3.37 -7.46 -4.95
N LEU A 119 -4.25 -6.45 -4.91
CA LEU A 119 -3.90 -5.09 -5.28
C LEU A 119 -2.96 -4.44 -4.25
N ALA A 120 -3.15 -4.70 -2.95
CA ALA A 120 -2.20 -4.24 -1.93
C ALA A 120 -0.82 -4.88 -2.08
N GLY A 121 -0.76 -6.16 -2.44
CA GLY A 121 0.50 -6.86 -2.71
C GLY A 121 1.25 -6.28 -3.91
N ARG A 122 0.50 -5.91 -4.96
CA ARG A 122 1.06 -5.45 -6.23
C ARG A 122 1.44 -3.97 -6.24
N TYR A 123 0.64 -3.10 -5.64
CA TYR A 123 0.75 -1.64 -5.81
C TYR A 123 1.15 -0.88 -4.55
N ILE A 124 0.97 -1.45 -3.35
CA ILE A 124 1.28 -0.77 -2.09
C ILE A 124 2.60 -1.32 -1.55
N THR A 125 3.69 -0.67 -1.95
CA THR A 125 5.05 -0.95 -1.48
C THR A 125 5.37 -0.12 -0.23
N GLY A 126 6.12 -0.69 0.72
CA GLY A 126 6.51 0.00 1.96
C GLY A 126 5.51 -0.16 3.12
N ARG A 127 4.50 -1.01 2.95
CA ARG A 127 3.61 -1.48 4.02
C ARG A 127 3.51 -3.00 3.99
N GLN A 128 3.30 -3.60 5.17
CA GLN A 128 3.22 -5.04 5.35
C GLN A 128 1.77 -5.52 5.40
N PHE A 129 1.55 -6.76 4.98
CA PHE A 129 0.35 -7.50 5.31
C PHE A 129 0.28 -7.86 6.81
N PRO A 130 -0.92 -8.05 7.37
CA PRO A 130 -2.23 -7.90 6.72
C PRO A 130 -2.73 -6.44 6.68
N ASP A 131 -2.05 -5.54 7.39
CA ASP A 131 -2.45 -4.15 7.66
C ASP A 131 -2.86 -3.38 6.40
N LYS A 132 -1.99 -3.37 5.37
CA LYS A 132 -2.29 -2.68 4.11
C LYS A 132 -3.57 -3.15 3.40
N ALA A 133 -3.95 -4.42 3.55
CA ALA A 133 -5.17 -4.94 2.94
C ALA A 133 -6.41 -4.64 3.79
N ILE A 134 -6.26 -4.66 5.12
CA ILE A 134 -7.30 -4.25 6.06
C ILE A 134 -7.65 -2.78 5.85
N ASP A 135 -6.63 -1.91 5.79
CA ASP A 135 -6.83 -0.48 5.55
C ASP A 135 -7.54 -0.21 4.22
N LEU A 136 -7.21 -0.98 3.16
CA LEU A 136 -7.90 -0.85 1.87
C LEU A 136 -9.39 -1.18 1.96
N ILE A 137 -9.75 -2.25 2.65
CA ILE A 137 -11.15 -2.63 2.87
C ILE A 137 -11.86 -1.57 3.70
N ASP A 138 -11.23 -1.11 4.78
CA ASP A 138 -11.82 -0.10 5.67
C ASP A 138 -12.08 1.22 4.94
N GLU A 139 -11.09 1.70 4.18
CA GLU A 139 -11.21 2.93 3.40
C GLU A 139 -12.22 2.79 2.24
N ALA A 140 -12.31 1.60 1.61
CA ALA A 140 -13.33 1.32 0.61
C ALA A 140 -14.74 1.39 1.21
N CYS A 141 -14.93 0.80 2.39
CA CYS A 141 -16.19 0.89 3.14
C CYS A 141 -16.54 2.33 3.51
N ALA A 142 -15.58 3.06 4.09
CA ALA A 142 -15.76 4.45 4.50
C ALA A 142 -16.10 5.36 3.30
N THR A 143 -15.42 5.17 2.17
CA THR A 143 -15.64 5.95 0.94
C THR A 143 -17.02 5.64 0.32
N ALA A 144 -17.41 4.37 0.24
CA ALA A 144 -18.71 3.98 -0.28
C ALA A 144 -19.86 4.54 0.58
N ASN A 145 -19.74 4.46 1.91
CA ASN A 145 -20.74 5.00 2.84
C ASN A 145 -20.87 6.53 2.69
N LYS A 146 -19.74 7.26 2.60
CA LYS A 146 -19.74 8.71 2.37
C LYS A 146 -20.44 9.08 1.05
N LYS A 147 -20.10 8.42 -0.06
CA LYS A 147 -20.74 8.64 -1.37
C LYS A 147 -22.26 8.38 -1.31
N MET A 148 -22.67 7.28 -0.67
CA MET A 148 -24.08 6.93 -0.54
C MET A 148 -24.88 7.99 0.24
N ARG A 149 -24.33 8.49 1.36
CA ARG A 149 -24.94 9.57 2.14
C ARG A 149 -25.12 10.85 1.32
N GLN A 150 -24.11 11.22 0.52
CA GLN A 150 -24.19 12.39 -0.36
C GLN A 150 -25.27 12.22 -1.43
N ILE A 151 -25.33 11.06 -2.08
CA ILE A 151 -26.34 10.74 -3.09
C ILE A 151 -27.74 10.78 -2.48
N ASN A 152 -27.92 10.22 -1.29
CA ASN A 152 -29.21 10.23 -0.60
C ASN A 152 -29.64 11.65 -0.22
N ARG A 153 -28.71 12.48 0.29
CA ARG A 153 -28.99 13.89 0.59
C ARG A 153 -29.43 14.67 -0.66
N GLN A 154 -28.73 14.50 -1.78
CA GLN A 154 -29.09 15.15 -3.05
C GLN A 154 -30.45 14.66 -3.57
N LYS A 155 -30.75 13.36 -3.44
CA LYS A 155 -32.05 12.80 -3.81
C LYS A 155 -33.18 13.31 -2.93
N GLU A 156 -32.95 13.52 -1.64
CA GLU A 156 -33.93 14.11 -0.72
C GLU A 156 -34.17 15.59 -1.04
N GLU A 157 -33.12 16.36 -1.33
CA GLU A 157 -33.21 17.75 -1.77
C GLU A 157 -34.02 17.88 -3.09
N MET A 158 -33.95 16.88 -4.00
CA MET A 158 -34.70 16.83 -5.26
C MET A 158 -36.13 16.24 -5.14
N LYS A 159 -36.48 15.54 -4.05
CA LYS A 159 -37.77 14.84 -3.89
C LYS A 159 -38.88 15.65 -3.20
N THR A 160 -38.64 16.92 -2.89
CA THR A 160 -39.61 17.80 -2.23
C THR A 160 -40.87 18.14 -3.06
N THR A 161 -41.11 17.54 -4.23
CA THR A 161 -42.29 17.84 -5.07
C THR A 161 -43.27 16.70 -5.39
N LYS A 162 -43.15 15.46 -4.88
CA LYS A 162 -44.27 14.49 -4.89
C LYS A 162 -43.99 13.20 -4.09
N SER A 163 -44.88 12.96 -3.12
CA SER A 163 -45.30 11.71 -2.47
C SER A 163 -44.31 10.54 -2.32
N SER A 164 -43.99 10.27 -1.05
CA SER A 164 -43.86 8.97 -0.38
C SER A 164 -43.86 7.71 -1.25
N SER A 165 -42.67 7.11 -1.39
CA SER A 165 -42.54 5.66 -1.48
C SER A 165 -41.30 5.23 -0.71
N ALA A 166 -41.52 4.40 0.29
CA ALA A 166 -40.51 3.73 1.10
C ALA A 166 -39.71 2.78 0.22
N ASN A 167 -38.71 3.32 -0.49
CA ASN A 167 -37.77 2.51 -1.25
C ASN A 167 -36.54 2.26 -0.38
N ALA A 168 -36.39 0.99 -0.01
CA ALA A 168 -35.27 0.39 0.68
C ALA A 168 -33.95 1.09 0.31
N MET A 169 -33.22 1.53 1.34
CA MET A 169 -31.79 1.80 1.21
C MET A 169 -31.18 0.55 0.59
N LYS A 170 -30.73 0.61 -0.67
CA LYS A 170 -29.88 -0.44 -1.23
C LYS A 170 -28.68 -0.53 -0.28
N GLU A 171 -28.56 -1.64 0.43
CA GLU A 171 -27.36 -1.98 1.19
C GLU A 171 -26.18 -1.80 0.24
N ALA A 172 -25.26 -0.88 0.57
CA ALA A 172 -24.14 -0.63 -0.32
C ALA A 172 -23.21 -1.84 -0.21
N ILE A 173 -23.03 -2.53 -1.33
CA ILE A 173 -22.18 -3.71 -1.40
C ILE A 173 -20.79 -3.27 -1.86
N ILE A 174 -19.77 -3.62 -1.09
CA ILE A 174 -18.36 -3.39 -1.43
C ILE A 174 -17.93 -4.45 -2.45
N THR A 175 -17.49 -3.96 -3.60
CA THR A 175 -17.04 -4.74 -4.76
C THR A 175 -15.54 -4.54 -5.01
N PRO A 176 -14.89 -5.38 -5.83
CA PRO A 176 -13.50 -5.18 -6.25
C PRO A 176 -13.21 -3.77 -6.80
N ASP A 177 -14.17 -3.16 -7.52
CA ASP A 177 -13.99 -1.81 -8.08
C ASP A 177 -13.81 -0.73 -7.02
N HIS A 178 -14.49 -0.87 -5.87
CA HIS A 178 -14.34 0.06 -4.76
C HIS A 178 -12.91 0.01 -4.19
N VAL A 179 -12.35 -1.20 -4.08
CA VAL A 179 -10.97 -1.41 -3.64
C VAL A 179 -9.99 -0.81 -4.65
N ALA A 180 -10.18 -1.07 -5.94
CA ALA A 180 -9.33 -0.54 -7.00
C ALA A 180 -9.35 1.00 -7.07
N GLN A 181 -10.51 1.63 -6.84
CA GLN A 181 -10.61 3.09 -6.71
C GLN A 181 -9.78 3.64 -5.55
N VAL A 182 -9.76 2.95 -4.40
CA VAL A 182 -8.95 3.36 -3.25
C VAL A 182 -7.46 3.23 -3.56
N VAL A 183 -7.04 2.09 -4.12
CA VAL A 183 -5.64 1.86 -4.52
C VAL A 183 -5.19 2.92 -5.53
N SER A 184 -6.02 3.24 -6.51
CA SER A 184 -5.72 4.26 -7.51
C SER A 184 -5.48 5.63 -6.88
N ARG A 185 -6.30 5.99 -5.89
CA ARG A 185 -6.16 7.26 -5.16
C ARG A 185 -4.93 7.29 -4.27
N TRP A 186 -4.58 6.18 -3.62
CA TRP A 186 -3.40 6.12 -2.74
C TRP A 186 -2.08 6.13 -3.50
N THR A 187 -2.05 5.44 -4.64
CA THR A 187 -0.82 5.25 -5.42
C THR A 187 -0.67 6.27 -6.54
N GLY A 188 -1.76 6.92 -6.96
CA GLY A 188 -1.81 7.74 -8.17
C GLY A 188 -1.77 6.93 -9.47
N ILE A 189 -1.71 5.60 -9.39
CA ILE A 189 -1.68 4.70 -10.54
C ILE A 189 -3.12 4.26 -10.82
N PRO A 190 -3.67 4.51 -12.02
CA PRO A 190 -4.98 3.97 -12.38
C PRO A 190 -4.98 2.45 -12.30
N VAL A 191 -5.70 1.92 -11.32
CA VAL A 191 -5.93 0.50 -11.14
C VAL A 191 -7.40 0.23 -11.45
N THR A 192 -7.60 -0.64 -12.42
CA THR A 192 -8.90 -1.11 -12.82
C THR A 192 -8.94 -2.62 -12.65
N VAL A 193 -10.05 -3.12 -12.12
CA VAL A 193 -10.31 -4.55 -12.10
C VAL A 193 -10.73 -4.90 -13.51
N LEU A 194 -10.04 -5.88 -14.13
CA LEU A 194 -10.33 -6.34 -15.48
C LEU A 194 -11.79 -6.79 -15.62
N ASN A 195 -12.64 -5.84 -15.99
CA ASN A 195 -14.01 -6.10 -16.37
C ASN A 195 -14.04 -6.60 -17.82
N GLN A 196 -15.21 -7.00 -18.30
CA GLN A 196 -15.31 -7.57 -19.65
C GLN A 196 -14.85 -6.57 -20.73
N GLU A 197 -15.19 -5.29 -20.59
CA GLU A 197 -14.80 -4.25 -21.53
C GLU A 197 -13.28 -4.04 -21.58
N GLU A 198 -12.60 -4.04 -20.44
CA GLU A 198 -11.14 -3.94 -20.39
C GLU A 198 -10.45 -5.16 -20.95
N LYS A 199 -11.01 -6.36 -20.75
CA LYS A 199 -10.51 -7.57 -21.40
C LYS A 199 -10.64 -7.44 -22.91
N ASP A 200 -11.77 -6.97 -23.40
CA ASP A 200 -11.99 -6.76 -24.84
C ASP A 200 -11.00 -5.71 -25.39
N LYS A 201 -10.77 -4.61 -24.67
CA LYS A 201 -9.73 -3.61 -25.01
C LYS A 201 -8.33 -4.21 -25.09
N LEU A 202 -7.98 -5.09 -24.16
CA LEU A 202 -6.66 -5.73 -24.11
C LEU A 202 -6.48 -6.81 -25.17
N ILE A 203 -7.52 -7.58 -25.47
CA ILE A 203 -7.51 -8.59 -26.54
C ILE A 203 -7.28 -7.91 -27.89
N CYS A 204 -7.92 -6.77 -28.13
CA CYS A 204 -7.76 -5.99 -29.36
C CYS A 204 -6.68 -4.91 -29.26
N LEU A 205 -5.73 -5.00 -28.32
CA LEU A 205 -4.73 -3.94 -28.10
C LEU A 205 -3.84 -3.72 -29.32
N ALA A 206 -3.42 -4.79 -30.01
CA ALA A 206 -2.61 -4.68 -31.22
C ALA A 206 -3.34 -3.91 -32.33
N ASP A 207 -4.60 -4.27 -32.59
CA ASP A 207 -5.45 -3.59 -33.59
C ASP A 207 -5.63 -2.10 -33.26
N ARG A 208 -5.85 -1.78 -31.98
CA ARG A 208 -5.99 -0.40 -31.50
C ARG A 208 -4.71 0.41 -31.62
N LEU A 209 -3.54 -0.21 -31.40
CA LEU A 209 -2.25 0.44 -31.66
C LEU A 209 -2.07 0.72 -33.16
N HIS A 210 -2.55 -0.18 -34.02
CA HIS A 210 -2.52 -0.01 -35.48
C HIS A 210 -3.41 1.11 -36.02
N GLU A 211 -4.39 1.61 -35.25
CA GLU A 211 -5.15 2.83 -35.62
C GLU A 211 -4.23 4.05 -35.78
N ARG A 212 -3.08 4.07 -35.08
CA ARG A 212 -2.10 5.16 -35.13
C ARG A 212 -0.75 4.74 -35.72
N VAL A 213 -0.35 3.49 -35.53
CA VAL A 213 0.95 2.97 -35.97
C VAL A 213 0.75 2.05 -37.18
N VAL A 214 1.04 2.58 -38.36
CA VAL A 214 0.94 1.81 -39.61
C VAL A 214 2.20 0.96 -39.81
N GLY A 215 2.01 -0.35 -40.00
CA GLY A 215 3.09 -1.34 -40.05
C GLY A 215 3.71 -1.59 -38.68
N GLN A 216 4.99 -1.99 -38.65
CA GLN A 216 5.70 -2.36 -37.41
C GLN A 216 5.02 -3.53 -36.65
N ASP A 217 4.37 -4.43 -37.37
CA ASP A 217 3.49 -5.47 -36.83
C ASP A 217 4.17 -6.31 -35.73
N GLU A 218 5.43 -6.68 -35.92
CA GLU A 218 6.20 -7.41 -34.92
C GLU A 218 6.38 -6.63 -33.60
N ALA A 219 6.72 -5.33 -33.70
CA ALA A 219 6.90 -4.48 -32.53
C ALA A 219 5.58 -4.22 -31.82
N VAL A 220 4.50 -3.98 -32.57
CA VAL A 220 3.15 -3.77 -32.03
C VAL A 220 2.66 -5.02 -31.30
N ASN A 221 2.79 -6.19 -31.92
CA ASN A 221 2.37 -7.46 -31.33
C ASN A 221 3.17 -7.79 -30.06
N LEU A 222 4.50 -7.60 -30.07
CA LEU A 222 5.35 -7.87 -28.91
C LEU A 222 4.98 -6.98 -27.71
N VAL A 223 4.72 -5.69 -27.96
CA VAL A 223 4.25 -4.75 -26.94
C VAL A 223 2.88 -5.17 -26.40
N ALA A 224 1.93 -5.48 -27.29
CA ALA A 224 0.58 -5.87 -26.90
C ALA A 224 0.57 -7.16 -26.05
N GLU A 225 1.34 -8.18 -26.44
CA GLU A 225 1.47 -9.42 -25.68
C GLU A 225 2.05 -9.22 -24.28
N ALA A 226 3.11 -8.41 -24.16
CA ALA A 226 3.73 -8.14 -22.87
C ALA A 226 2.76 -7.44 -21.90
N VAL A 227 2.00 -6.46 -22.42
CA VAL A 227 0.96 -5.78 -21.65
C VAL A 227 -0.16 -6.76 -21.25
N LEU A 228 -0.61 -7.61 -22.17
CA LEU A 228 -1.65 -8.60 -21.91
C LEU A 228 -1.22 -9.59 -20.81
N ARG A 229 0.00 -10.14 -20.91
CA ARG A 229 0.57 -11.03 -19.88
C ARG A 229 0.60 -10.38 -18.50
N SER A 230 1.03 -9.13 -18.44
CA SER A 230 1.11 -8.39 -17.18
C SER A 230 -0.26 -8.12 -16.58
N ARG A 231 -1.24 -7.69 -17.40
CA ARG A 231 -2.61 -7.45 -16.94
C ARG A 231 -3.32 -8.74 -16.52
N ALA A 232 -3.01 -9.86 -17.17
CA ALA A 232 -3.51 -11.18 -16.78
C ALA A 232 -2.88 -11.73 -15.48
N GLY A 233 -1.90 -11.02 -14.89
CA GLY A 233 -1.19 -11.48 -13.69
C GLY A 233 -0.25 -12.67 -13.97
N LEU A 234 0.15 -12.85 -15.23
CA LEU A 234 1.12 -13.86 -15.67
C LEU A 234 2.55 -13.29 -15.69
N ASP A 235 2.76 -12.10 -15.12
CA ASP A 235 4.06 -11.45 -14.95
C ASP A 235 4.67 -11.69 -13.57
N HIS A 236 5.94 -11.30 -13.41
CA HIS A 236 6.61 -11.39 -12.12
C HIS A 236 6.18 -10.25 -11.19
N PRO A 237 5.76 -10.56 -9.94
CA PRO A 237 5.46 -9.54 -8.94
C PRO A 237 6.64 -8.61 -8.73
N GLY A 238 6.38 -7.29 -8.71
CA GLY A 238 7.41 -6.26 -8.48
C GLY A 238 8.21 -5.85 -9.73
N GLN A 239 7.93 -6.42 -10.90
CA GLN A 239 8.51 -5.96 -12.17
C GLN A 239 7.57 -5.02 -12.93
N PRO A 240 8.11 -4.15 -13.81
CA PRO A 240 7.29 -3.34 -14.72
C PRO A 240 6.46 -4.21 -15.68
N ILE A 241 5.31 -3.69 -16.12
CA ILE A 241 4.42 -4.31 -17.11
C ILE A 241 5.18 -4.74 -18.37
N GLY A 242 6.15 -3.93 -18.79
CA GLY A 242 7.08 -4.24 -19.85
C GLY A 242 8.22 -3.23 -19.85
N SER A 243 9.39 -3.66 -20.30
CA SER A 243 10.54 -2.80 -20.55
C SER A 243 10.99 -3.04 -21.97
N PHE A 244 10.75 -2.07 -22.84
CA PHE A 244 10.96 -2.19 -24.28
C PHE A 244 12.10 -1.29 -24.72
N LEU A 245 12.94 -1.80 -25.63
CA LEU A 245 13.95 -1.01 -26.32
C LEU A 245 13.60 -0.98 -27.81
N PHE A 246 13.05 0.14 -28.28
CA PHE A 246 12.72 0.30 -29.69
C PHE A 246 13.97 0.70 -30.50
N LEU A 247 14.36 -0.16 -31.44
CA LEU A 247 15.49 0.05 -32.33
C LEU A 247 14.98 0.41 -33.74
N GLY A 248 15.66 1.34 -34.42
CA GLY A 248 15.29 1.77 -35.77
C GLY A 248 15.86 3.14 -36.11
N SER A 249 15.71 3.58 -37.37
CA SER A 249 16.11 4.93 -37.80
C SER A 249 15.26 6.02 -37.14
N THR A 250 15.63 7.29 -37.31
CA THR A 250 14.82 8.42 -36.86
C THR A 250 13.56 8.54 -37.72
N GLY A 251 12.43 8.95 -37.12
CA GLY A 251 11.18 9.19 -37.86
C GLY A 251 10.30 7.95 -38.13
N VAL A 252 10.76 6.72 -37.88
CA VAL A 252 10.00 5.48 -38.16
C VAL A 252 8.84 5.17 -37.20
N GLY A 253 8.50 6.08 -36.28
CA GLY A 253 7.35 5.90 -35.38
C GLY A 253 7.64 5.31 -33.99
N LYS A 254 8.91 5.17 -33.57
CA LYS A 254 9.26 4.65 -32.23
C LYS A 254 8.58 5.42 -31.09
N THR A 255 8.60 6.75 -31.15
CA THR A 255 7.94 7.62 -30.17
C THR A 255 6.42 7.59 -30.31
N GLU A 256 5.92 7.37 -31.52
CA GLU A 256 4.48 7.30 -31.79
C GLU A 256 3.87 6.05 -31.17
N LEU A 257 4.53 4.89 -31.29
CA LEU A 257 4.13 3.66 -30.62
C LEU A 257 4.08 3.82 -29.10
N ALA A 258 5.05 4.53 -28.50
CA ALA A 258 5.03 4.81 -27.06
C ALA A 258 3.85 5.71 -26.65
N LYS A 259 3.49 6.71 -27.46
CA LYS A 259 2.33 7.59 -27.21
C LYS A 259 1.00 6.85 -27.38
N ALA A 260 0.85 6.10 -28.47
CA ALA A 260 -0.32 5.27 -28.72
C ALA A 260 -0.53 4.26 -27.59
N LEU A 261 0.55 3.65 -27.10
CA LEU A 261 0.50 2.76 -25.94
C LEU A 261 0.02 3.47 -24.67
N ALA A 262 0.54 4.67 -24.37
CA ALA A 262 0.10 5.45 -23.21
C ALA A 262 -1.38 5.83 -23.31
N GLU A 263 -1.85 6.21 -24.50
CA GLU A 263 -3.27 6.49 -24.75
C GLU A 263 -4.13 5.24 -24.54
N GLN A 264 -3.77 4.08 -25.10
CA GLN A 264 -4.56 2.86 -24.94
C GLN A 264 -4.58 2.32 -23.51
N LEU A 265 -3.53 2.55 -22.72
CA LEU A 265 -3.45 2.07 -21.34
C LEU A 265 -4.04 3.01 -20.30
N PHE A 266 -4.04 4.31 -20.57
CA PHE A 266 -4.39 5.34 -19.58
C PHE A 266 -5.40 6.37 -20.09
N ASP A 267 -6.01 6.12 -21.26
CA ASP A 267 -6.92 7.02 -21.97
C ASP A 267 -6.33 8.44 -22.17
N SER A 268 -4.99 8.58 -22.14
CA SER A 268 -4.30 9.86 -22.27
C SER A 268 -2.82 9.73 -22.63
N GLU A 269 -2.42 10.36 -23.73
CA GLU A 269 -0.99 10.51 -24.07
C GLU A 269 -0.18 11.27 -23.01
N LYS A 270 -0.84 12.14 -22.22
CA LYS A 270 -0.15 12.97 -21.22
C LYS A 270 0.42 12.13 -20.07
N MET A 271 -0.01 10.89 -19.94
CA MET A 271 0.53 9.93 -18.99
C MET A 271 1.87 9.34 -19.46
N LEU A 272 2.33 9.67 -20.68
CA LEU A 272 3.68 9.38 -21.12
C LEU A 272 4.68 10.38 -20.51
N VAL A 273 5.44 9.92 -19.52
CA VAL A 273 6.60 10.67 -19.02
C VAL A 273 7.76 10.47 -20.00
N ARG A 274 8.12 11.55 -20.71
CA ARG A 274 9.22 11.53 -21.68
C ARG A 274 10.45 12.20 -21.09
N PHE A 275 11.54 11.44 -20.99
CA PHE A 275 12.86 11.99 -20.71
C PHE A 275 13.66 12.13 -22.01
N ASP A 276 14.17 13.33 -22.29
CA ASP A 276 15.11 13.52 -23.39
C ASP A 276 16.53 13.21 -22.92
N MET A 277 17.00 11.99 -23.20
CA MET A 277 18.32 11.52 -22.74
C MET A 277 19.50 12.35 -23.28
N SER A 278 19.31 13.14 -24.35
CA SER A 278 20.35 14.06 -24.82
C SER A 278 20.68 15.15 -23.78
N GLU A 279 19.75 15.45 -22.87
CA GLU A 279 19.93 16.41 -21.77
C GLU A 279 20.64 15.81 -20.53
N TYR A 280 20.86 14.48 -20.51
CA TYR A 280 21.33 13.74 -19.32
C TYR A 280 22.73 13.11 -19.48
N VAL A 281 23.55 13.62 -20.40
CA VAL A 281 24.89 13.06 -20.69
C VAL A 281 25.93 13.39 -19.60
N GLY A 282 25.73 14.46 -18.82
CA GLY A 282 26.69 14.91 -17.79
C GLY A 282 26.48 14.28 -16.41
N SER A 283 27.55 14.13 -15.63
CA SER A 283 27.53 13.53 -14.27
C SER A 283 26.65 14.26 -13.26
N SER A 284 26.42 15.57 -13.43
CA SER A 284 25.51 16.38 -12.59
C SER A 284 24.02 16.20 -12.94
N SER A 285 23.69 15.59 -14.08
CA SER A 285 22.31 15.41 -14.54
C SER A 285 21.57 14.29 -13.82
N VAL A 286 22.30 13.33 -13.21
CA VAL A 286 21.74 12.23 -12.40
C VAL A 286 20.94 12.76 -11.20
N LEU A 287 21.36 13.91 -10.64
CA LEU A 287 20.67 14.57 -9.52
C LEU A 287 19.29 15.13 -9.94
N ARG A 288 19.05 15.36 -11.24
CA ARG A 288 17.73 15.77 -11.75
C ARG A 288 16.75 14.60 -11.83
N LEU A 289 17.26 13.37 -11.93
CA LEU A 289 16.45 12.15 -11.97
C LEU A 289 16.15 11.59 -10.58
N VAL A 290 17.17 11.53 -9.71
CA VAL A 290 17.08 10.88 -8.39
C VAL A 290 16.79 11.88 -7.26
N GLY A 291 16.93 13.18 -7.55
CA GLY A 291 16.89 14.26 -6.56
C GLY A 291 18.26 14.49 -5.92
N ALA A 292 18.46 15.68 -5.35
CA ALA A 292 19.67 16.00 -4.60
C ALA A 292 19.74 15.13 -3.33
N PRO A 293 20.90 14.56 -2.98
CA PRO A 293 21.04 13.79 -1.76
C PRO A 293 20.70 14.68 -0.53
N PRO A 294 20.15 14.09 0.55
CA PRO A 294 19.85 14.82 1.78
C PRO A 294 21.08 15.59 2.29
N ARG A 295 20.87 16.78 2.86
CA ARG A 295 21.93 17.74 3.24
C ARG A 295 23.05 17.17 4.15
N TRP A 296 22.78 16.10 4.90
CA TRP A 296 23.78 15.47 5.78
C TRP A 296 24.81 14.61 5.01
N TRP A 297 24.52 14.21 3.76
CA TRP A 297 25.43 13.42 2.92
C TRP A 297 26.60 14.24 2.36
N THR A 298 26.41 15.56 2.19
CA THR A 298 27.46 16.46 1.65
C THR A 298 28.45 16.94 2.70
N THR A 299 28.10 16.91 4.00
CA THR A 299 28.98 17.36 5.08
C THR A 299 30.08 16.37 5.45
N ASP A 300 29.91 15.07 5.17
CA ASP A 300 30.86 14.02 5.58
C ASP A 300 31.99 13.74 4.56
N ARG A 301 32.09 14.54 3.49
CA ARG A 301 33.15 14.41 2.47
C ARG A 301 34.09 15.62 2.35
N GLU A 302 33.87 16.66 3.14
CA GLU A 302 34.77 17.83 3.22
C GLU A 302 35.46 17.96 4.60
N SER A 303 35.56 16.87 5.36
CA SER A 303 36.35 16.77 6.60
C SER A 303 37.53 15.84 6.46
#